data_AF-A0A501VU54-F1
#
_entry.id   AF-A0A501VU54-F1
#
_cell.length_a   1.000
_cell.length_b   1.000
_cell.length_c   1.000
_cell.angle_alpha   90.00
_cell.angle_beta   90.00
_cell.angle_gamma   90.00
#
_symmetry.space_group_name_H-M   'P 1'
#
loop_
_entity.id
_entity.type
_entity.pdbx_description
1 polymer ?
#
loop_
_entity_poly.entity_id
_entity_poly.type
_entity_poly.pdbx_seq_one_letter_code
_entity_poly.pdbx_strand_id
1 'polypeptide(L)'
;MLLPLPAFHESFATQLIISKTFNNFLPNYKRASFQTQMLTLQNFEQQVNPTILERGKQYYKQLAVIWLEESEENVWEAEVEGTEPYEVSVTLADSGEITSFACNCPYDGDMCKHIVAVLLTLQDTFRKKEKKGSKTRQKKVKNDSMEHLLQATTLEELQHFLRHYAAIHKDFKTDFELHFADKDDRIDVAEKYKELFKKLLRKYSDRGYIDYRTSFRFTNEMDQQLGHAQDLVTRHNFRDAFALATAALEVMMEAVQYSDDSAGNIGSTLYSIGELLDQIAHAGRAALELKEQLLAYLEKALKDRVYFEFGDIGYMLFDIYHDLALQLSKTDTYLHFIDTLIAGSAGPYNDYDKEFFLQHKMAFLEAIGRKQEAADLIWENIDVVGIRQSQVAKALQNKDYEAAKSLIKEGIRVAESKDHPGTVHQWETQLLELAVLEKDIPTIRLYTRQFAFSNWFHRDYYKQWKATYPAEEWQAVIENYIQETIEEITRNWKKQKNNYWRPDYPPLLEKLAPIYTQEQYWDRLLELVQKENKLGTTLGYHAYLAKRFPTEYLALYLPAFEQYGQEANGRSEYATLARYMKKAMQDIPQGKEQIQHIARSLMAQFPRRPAMQEELRKVL
;
A
#
# COMPACT_ATOMS: atom_id res chain seq x y z
N MET A 1 -5.33 -28.28 -23.85
CA MET A 1 -4.16 -27.93 -23.03
C MET A 1 -4.51 -26.62 -22.34
N LEU A 2 -4.90 -26.69 -21.07
CA LEU A 2 -5.45 -25.57 -20.29
C LEU A 2 -4.32 -24.58 -19.97
N LEU A 3 -4.44 -23.35 -20.46
CA LEU A 3 -3.54 -22.24 -20.13
C LEU A 3 -4.19 -21.39 -19.01
N PRO A 4 -3.40 -20.85 -18.06
CA PRO A 4 -3.92 -20.02 -16.98
C PRO A 4 -4.26 -18.61 -17.50
N LEU A 5 -5.35 -18.04 -16.99
CA LEU A 5 -5.75 -16.64 -17.16
C LEU A 5 -4.73 -15.71 -16.45
N PRO A 6 -4.41 -14.52 -17.00
CA PRO A 6 -3.62 -13.53 -16.28
C PRO A 6 -4.45 -12.91 -15.13
N ALA A 7 -3.80 -12.69 -13.99
CA ALA A 7 -4.38 -12.06 -12.81
C ALA A 7 -4.80 -10.61 -13.11
N PHE A 8 -6.06 -10.29 -12.79
CA PHE A 8 -6.57 -8.93 -12.75
C PHE A 8 -5.91 -8.15 -11.61
N HIS A 9 -5.58 -6.89 -11.86
CA HIS A 9 -5.44 -5.90 -10.80
C HIS A 9 -6.83 -5.67 -10.20
N GLU A 10 -7.01 -6.11 -8.96
CA GLU A 10 -8.26 -6.01 -8.20
C GLU A 10 -8.52 -4.56 -7.78
N SER A 11 -9.68 -4.03 -8.14
CA SER A 11 -10.25 -2.85 -7.49
C SER A 11 -11.24 -3.28 -6.40
N PHE A 12 -11.29 -2.51 -5.32
CA PHE A 12 -11.95 -2.79 -4.04
C PHE A 12 -13.46 -3.10 -4.11
N ALA A 13 -14.14 -2.83 -5.24
CA ALA A 13 -15.60 -3.01 -5.35
C ALA A 13 -16.06 -4.48 -5.57
N THR A 14 -15.15 -5.45 -5.70
CA THR A 14 -15.49 -6.85 -6.07
C THR A 14 -15.53 -7.82 -4.87
N GLN A 15 -15.31 -7.35 -3.64
CA GLN A 15 -15.22 -8.25 -2.47
C GLN A 15 -16.57 -8.71 -1.88
N LEU A 16 -17.72 -8.12 -2.24
CA LEU A 16 -18.96 -8.41 -1.48
C LEU A 16 -19.89 -9.51 -2.04
N ILE A 17 -19.60 -10.14 -3.19
CA ILE A 17 -20.59 -11.04 -3.84
C ILE A 17 -20.09 -12.48 -4.11
N ILE A 18 -18.81 -12.82 -3.89
CA ILE A 18 -18.25 -14.16 -4.22
C ILE A 18 -17.71 -14.93 -2.99
N SER A 19 -18.42 -14.93 -1.85
CA SER A 19 -18.01 -15.76 -0.69
C SER A 19 -18.88 -17.00 -0.41
N LYS A 20 -19.91 -17.29 -1.22
CA LYS A 20 -20.90 -18.36 -0.88
C LYS A 20 -20.96 -19.63 -1.74
N THR A 21 -20.12 -19.83 -2.76
CA THR A 21 -20.32 -21.01 -3.66
C THR A 21 -19.09 -21.74 -4.20
N PHE A 22 -17.91 -21.65 -3.58
CA PHE A 22 -16.74 -22.44 -4.02
C PHE A 22 -16.07 -23.24 -2.89
N ASN A 23 -16.81 -24.20 -2.34
CA ASN A 23 -16.24 -25.29 -1.56
C ASN A 23 -16.77 -26.61 -2.13
N ASN A 24 -16.12 -27.11 -3.18
CA ASN A 24 -15.98 -28.53 -3.52
C ASN A 24 -15.20 -28.66 -4.84
N PHE A 25 -14.24 -29.59 -4.86
CA PHE A 25 -13.32 -29.96 -5.94
C PHE A 25 -11.98 -29.20 -6.02
N LEU A 26 -10.93 -29.78 -5.42
CA LEU A 26 -9.64 -30.08 -6.07
C LEU A 26 -8.91 -31.21 -5.30
N PRO A 27 -8.04 -32.01 -5.96
CA PRO A 27 -7.57 -33.31 -5.48
C PRO A 27 -6.25 -33.30 -4.68
N ASN A 28 -6.05 -34.39 -3.94
CA ASN A 28 -4.91 -34.77 -3.09
C ASN A 28 -3.52 -34.35 -3.61
N TYR A 29 -2.92 -33.36 -2.96
CA TYR A 29 -1.46 -33.20 -2.86
C TYR A 29 -1.01 -33.50 -1.43
N LYS A 30 0.04 -34.32 -1.31
CA LYS A 30 0.66 -34.73 -0.05
C LYS A 30 0.93 -33.51 0.85
N ARG A 31 0.26 -33.45 2.00
CA ARG A 31 0.57 -32.51 3.09
C ARG A 31 1.97 -32.82 3.62
N ALA A 32 2.95 -31.99 3.26
CA ALA A 32 4.10 -31.80 4.11
C ALA A 32 3.62 -31.00 5.32
N SER A 33 3.58 -31.63 6.49
CA SER A 33 3.30 -30.95 7.76
C SER A 33 4.48 -30.04 8.09
N PHE A 34 4.41 -28.77 7.69
CA PHE A 34 5.17 -27.73 8.39
C PHE A 34 4.45 -27.51 9.72
N GLN A 35 4.93 -28.18 10.76
CA GLN A 35 4.62 -27.79 12.14
C GLN A 35 5.24 -26.41 12.33
N THR A 36 4.41 -25.36 12.37
CA THR A 36 4.80 -24.06 12.94
C THR A 36 5.22 -24.36 14.37
N GLN A 37 6.52 -24.31 14.66
CA GLN A 37 7.03 -24.54 16.01
C GLN A 37 6.51 -23.42 16.91
N MET A 38 5.67 -23.76 17.89
CA MET A 38 5.19 -22.83 18.92
C MET A 38 6.37 -22.08 19.56
N LEU A 39 6.27 -20.76 19.70
CA LEU A 39 7.32 -19.91 20.24
C LEU A 39 7.30 -19.98 21.77
N THR A 40 8.38 -20.39 22.40
CA THR A 40 8.48 -20.63 23.85
C THR A 40 9.79 -20.06 24.40
N LEU A 41 9.87 -19.87 25.72
CA LEU A 41 11.12 -19.47 26.38
C LEU A 41 12.28 -20.45 26.14
N GLN A 42 12.01 -21.70 25.72
CA GLN A 42 13.03 -22.71 25.48
C GLN A 42 13.54 -22.73 24.03
N ASN A 43 12.80 -22.18 23.05
CA ASN A 43 13.15 -22.28 21.63
C ASN A 43 13.19 -20.94 20.89
N PHE A 44 12.83 -19.80 21.50
CA PHE A 44 12.82 -18.50 20.83
C PHE A 44 14.17 -18.14 20.20
N GLU A 45 15.29 -18.56 20.80
CA GLU A 45 16.64 -18.34 20.26
C GLU A 45 16.84 -18.91 18.84
N GLN A 46 16.06 -19.93 18.44
CA GLN A 46 16.14 -20.55 17.12
C GLN A 46 15.32 -19.79 16.06
N GLN A 47 14.43 -18.90 16.50
CA GLN A 47 13.52 -18.14 15.65
C GLN A 47 13.94 -16.67 15.49
N VAL A 48 14.96 -16.22 16.23
CA VAL A 48 15.49 -14.86 16.17
C VAL A 48 16.66 -14.78 15.19
N ASN A 49 16.74 -13.68 14.43
CA ASN A 49 17.89 -13.38 13.56
C ASN A 49 19.23 -13.48 14.36
N PRO A 50 20.25 -14.21 13.87
CA PRO A 50 21.49 -14.45 14.63
C PRO A 50 22.19 -13.17 15.15
N THR A 51 22.17 -12.10 14.35
CA THR A 51 22.78 -10.80 14.72
C THR A 51 22.03 -10.13 15.87
N ILE A 52 20.69 -10.24 15.88
CA ILE A 52 19.85 -9.68 16.94
C ILE A 52 19.95 -10.53 18.21
N LEU A 53 20.00 -11.86 18.06
CA LEU A 53 20.22 -12.78 19.17
C LEU A 53 21.55 -12.48 19.89
N GLU A 54 22.63 -12.25 19.15
CA GLU A 54 23.93 -11.91 19.73
C GLU A 54 23.89 -10.58 20.51
N ARG A 55 23.24 -9.56 19.95
CA ARG A 55 23.04 -8.26 20.62
C ARG A 55 22.17 -8.39 21.88
N GLY A 56 21.08 -9.15 21.83
CA GLY A 56 20.24 -9.41 22.99
C GLY A 56 20.98 -10.17 24.09
N LYS A 57 21.82 -11.16 23.72
CA LYS A 57 22.73 -11.85 24.66
C LYS A 57 23.74 -10.90 25.29
N GLN A 58 24.20 -9.89 24.56
CA GLN A 58 25.09 -8.86 25.10
C GLN A 58 24.38 -8.01 26.16
N TYR A 59 23.18 -7.50 25.86
CA TYR A 59 22.37 -6.72 26.81
C TYR A 59 22.04 -7.52 28.07
N TYR A 60 21.68 -8.80 27.91
CA TYR A 60 21.46 -9.72 29.03
C TYR A 60 22.72 -9.86 29.91
N LYS A 61 23.89 -10.11 29.30
CA LYS A 61 25.18 -10.23 30.02
C LYS A 61 25.60 -8.95 30.72
N GLN A 62 25.22 -7.79 30.19
CA GLN A 62 25.50 -6.48 30.76
C GLN A 62 24.54 -6.09 31.89
N LEU A 63 23.55 -6.94 32.22
CA LEU A 63 22.47 -6.63 33.17
C LEU A 63 21.68 -5.37 32.77
N ALA A 64 21.51 -5.15 31.46
CA ALA A 64 20.81 -3.99 30.92
C ALA A 64 19.29 -4.05 31.16
N VAL A 65 18.73 -5.19 31.55
CA VAL A 65 17.35 -5.26 32.06
C VAL A 65 17.37 -4.78 33.51
N ILE A 66 17.10 -3.50 33.71
CA ILE A 66 17.26 -2.81 35.00
C ILE A 66 16.02 -2.96 35.89
N TRP A 67 14.87 -3.25 35.28
CA TRP A 67 13.62 -3.56 35.99
C TRP A 67 12.86 -4.67 35.25
N LEU A 68 12.24 -5.56 36.02
CA LEU A 68 11.40 -6.67 35.52
C LEU A 68 10.38 -7.03 36.61
N GLU A 69 9.09 -6.87 36.32
CA GLU A 69 7.99 -7.25 37.21
C GLU A 69 6.90 -8.00 36.43
N GLU A 70 6.21 -8.88 37.14
CA GLU A 70 4.99 -9.52 36.64
C GLU A 70 3.84 -8.63 37.09
N SER A 71 3.24 -7.88 36.16
CA SER A 71 2.18 -6.90 36.45
C SER A 71 0.82 -7.58 36.62
N GLU A 72 0.55 -8.61 35.81
CA GLU A 72 -0.63 -9.47 35.90
C GLU A 72 -0.21 -10.95 35.74
N GLU A 73 -1.12 -11.90 35.96
CA GLU A 73 -0.81 -13.33 35.82
C GLU A 73 -0.26 -13.62 34.42
N ASN A 74 1.00 -14.05 34.34
CA ASN A 74 1.76 -14.30 33.12
C ASN A 74 2.04 -13.08 32.22
N VAL A 75 1.77 -11.84 32.66
CA VAL A 75 2.13 -10.60 31.95
C VAL A 75 3.35 -9.97 32.61
N TRP A 76 4.42 -9.82 31.85
CA TRP A 76 5.71 -9.32 32.33
C TRP A 76 6.06 -7.98 31.70
N GLU A 77 6.40 -7.01 32.52
CA GLU A 77 6.86 -5.69 32.11
C GLU A 77 8.32 -5.51 32.53
N ALA A 78 9.10 -4.83 31.68
CA ALA A 78 10.52 -4.62 31.91
C ALA A 78 11.00 -3.28 31.37
N GLU A 79 12.02 -2.74 32.02
CA GLU A 79 12.78 -1.58 31.55
C GLU A 79 14.19 -2.02 31.18
N VAL A 80 14.60 -1.70 29.95
CA VAL A 80 15.89 -2.09 29.38
C VAL A 80 16.72 -0.85 29.05
N GLU A 81 17.86 -0.72 29.71
CA GLU A 81 18.82 0.37 29.51
C GLU A 81 19.47 0.26 28.12
N GLY A 82 19.31 1.30 27.30
CA GLY A 82 19.90 1.42 25.97
C GLY A 82 20.45 2.82 25.70
N THR A 83 20.22 3.36 24.49
CA THR A 83 20.46 4.79 24.23
C THR A 83 19.56 5.69 25.07
N GLU A 84 18.40 5.16 25.43
CA GLU A 84 17.41 5.65 26.38
C GLU A 84 16.76 4.40 27.03
N PRO A 85 16.05 4.52 28.16
CA PRO A 85 15.32 3.39 28.73
C PRO A 85 14.18 2.97 27.79
N TYR A 86 14.11 1.68 27.49
CA TYR A 86 13.07 1.10 26.64
C TYR A 86 12.15 0.21 27.47
N GLU A 87 10.84 0.36 27.26
CA GLU A 87 9.81 -0.45 27.90
C GLU A 87 9.54 -1.68 27.03
N VAL A 88 9.45 -2.83 27.69
CA VAL A 88 9.20 -4.14 27.06
C VAL A 88 8.09 -4.84 27.80
N SER A 89 7.09 -5.35 27.08
CA SER A 89 6.05 -6.22 27.63
C SER A 89 6.11 -7.60 26.97
N VAL A 90 5.86 -8.66 27.76
CA VAL A 90 5.84 -10.05 27.31
C VAL A 90 4.68 -10.78 28.00
N THR A 91 3.82 -11.44 27.25
CA THR A 91 2.76 -12.30 27.79
C THR A 91 3.09 -13.77 27.56
N LEU A 92 2.95 -14.58 28.60
CA LEU A 92 3.11 -16.03 28.55
C LEU A 92 1.74 -16.71 28.70
N ALA A 93 1.55 -17.85 28.05
CA ALA A 93 0.48 -18.77 28.40
C ALA A 93 0.90 -19.68 29.57
N ASP A 94 -0.06 -20.32 30.26
CA ASP A 94 0.22 -21.32 31.30
C ASP A 94 1.11 -22.48 30.82
N SER A 95 1.12 -22.74 29.51
CA SER A 95 1.97 -23.72 28.84
C SER A 95 3.44 -23.29 28.71
N GLY A 96 3.78 -22.03 29.01
CA GLY A 96 5.09 -21.43 28.77
C GLY A 96 5.31 -20.92 27.34
N GLU A 97 4.25 -20.90 26.52
CA GLU A 97 4.25 -20.29 25.18
C GLU A 97 4.26 -18.76 25.28
N ILE A 98 5.03 -18.10 24.43
CA ILE A 98 5.07 -16.64 24.33
C ILE A 98 3.96 -16.23 23.38
N THR A 99 2.88 -15.67 23.92
CA THR A 99 1.67 -15.31 23.16
C THR A 99 1.74 -13.90 22.58
N SER A 100 2.43 -12.99 23.27
CA SER A 100 2.69 -11.64 22.76
C SER A 100 3.97 -11.05 23.34
N PHE A 101 4.57 -10.12 22.61
CA PHE A 101 5.66 -9.27 23.09
C PHE A 101 5.61 -7.91 22.38
N ALA A 102 6.03 -6.85 23.06
CA ALA A 102 6.17 -5.52 22.47
C ALA A 102 7.36 -4.79 23.08
N CYS A 103 7.94 -3.86 22.32
CA CYS A 103 8.99 -2.96 22.81
C CYS A 103 8.86 -1.61 22.11
N ASN A 104 8.99 -0.51 22.87
CA ASN A 104 8.90 0.85 22.36
C ASN A 104 10.15 1.32 21.58
N CYS A 105 11.09 0.43 21.25
CA CYS A 105 12.31 0.79 20.53
C CYS A 105 12.07 0.91 19.01
N PRO A 106 12.82 1.77 18.30
CA PRO A 106 12.59 2.09 16.89
C PRO A 106 13.11 1.02 15.91
N TYR A 107 13.02 -0.26 16.26
CA TYR A 107 13.54 -1.36 15.45
C TYR A 107 12.41 -2.05 14.66
N ASP A 108 12.46 -1.95 13.33
CA ASP A 108 11.42 -2.45 12.39
C ASP A 108 11.46 -3.97 12.12
N GLY A 109 11.95 -4.78 13.08
CA GLY A 109 11.98 -6.24 12.94
C GLY A 109 11.25 -6.94 14.08
N ASP A 110 10.72 -8.14 13.81
CA ASP A 110 9.81 -8.88 14.69
C ASP A 110 10.22 -8.86 16.18
N MET A 111 11.43 -9.33 16.51
CA MET A 111 11.99 -9.25 17.86
C MET A 111 13.23 -8.37 17.88
N CYS A 112 13.21 -7.31 18.68
CA CYS A 112 14.37 -6.47 18.92
C CYS A 112 15.32 -7.07 19.98
N LYS A 113 16.53 -6.51 20.09
CA LYS A 113 17.53 -6.94 21.09
C LYS A 113 17.05 -6.80 22.55
N HIS A 114 16.14 -5.85 22.85
CA HIS A 114 15.61 -5.65 24.20
C HIS A 114 14.62 -6.76 24.59
N ILE A 115 13.72 -7.14 23.68
CA ILE A 115 12.82 -8.30 23.87
C ILE A 115 13.64 -9.57 24.13
N VAL A 116 14.67 -9.81 23.31
CA VAL A 116 15.58 -10.96 23.51
C VAL A 116 16.25 -10.93 24.89
N ALA A 117 16.70 -9.76 25.37
CA ALA A 117 17.30 -9.63 26.70
C ALA A 117 16.30 -9.92 27.83
N VAL A 118 15.05 -9.49 27.68
CA VAL A 118 13.96 -9.77 28.64
C VAL A 118 13.61 -11.26 28.65
N LEU A 119 13.47 -11.89 27.48
CA LEU A 119 13.20 -13.33 27.38
C LEU A 119 14.31 -14.19 28.01
N LEU A 120 15.58 -13.83 27.81
CA LEU A 120 16.71 -14.48 28.50
C LEU A 120 16.65 -14.28 30.03
N THR A 121 16.25 -13.07 30.48
CA THR A 121 16.10 -12.76 31.91
C THR A 121 14.96 -13.57 32.54
N LEU A 122 13.85 -13.72 31.83
CA LEU A 122 12.72 -14.57 32.24
C LEU A 122 13.15 -16.04 32.30
N GLN A 123 13.83 -16.55 31.27
CA GLN A 123 14.32 -17.93 31.22
C GLN A 123 15.20 -18.25 32.44
N ASP A 124 16.11 -17.36 32.82
CA ASP A 124 16.95 -17.54 34.00
C ASP A 124 16.18 -17.37 35.32
N THR A 125 15.16 -16.51 35.36
CA THR A 125 14.26 -16.35 36.51
C THR A 125 13.47 -17.62 36.78
N PHE A 126 12.89 -18.25 35.76
CA PHE A 126 12.18 -19.52 35.87
C PHE A 126 13.13 -20.69 36.22
N ARG A 127 14.32 -20.77 35.60
CA ARG A 127 15.34 -21.76 35.97
C ARG A 127 15.82 -21.64 37.42
N LYS A 128 15.92 -20.42 37.96
CA LYS A 128 16.27 -20.18 39.37
C LYS A 128 15.12 -20.56 40.31
N LYS A 129 13.85 -20.41 39.89
CA LYS A 129 12.66 -20.89 40.63
C LYS A 129 12.65 -22.43 40.70
N GLU A 130 13.00 -23.13 39.63
CA GLU A 130 13.05 -24.61 39.59
C GLU A 130 14.18 -25.23 40.42
N LYS A 131 15.36 -24.57 40.49
CA LYS A 131 16.54 -25.11 41.21
C LYS A 131 16.49 -24.91 42.74
N LYS A 132 15.64 -24.03 43.26
CA LYS A 132 15.45 -23.83 44.71
C LYS A 132 14.30 -24.69 45.22
N GLY A 133 14.49 -26.00 45.22
CA GLY A 133 13.57 -26.94 45.85
C GLY A 133 13.34 -26.64 47.33
N SER A 134 12.06 -26.66 47.72
CA SER A 134 11.53 -26.93 49.07
C SER A 134 12.43 -26.58 50.27
N LYS A 135 12.42 -25.30 50.66
CA LYS A 135 12.44 -24.95 52.09
C LYS A 135 11.38 -23.89 52.31
N THR A 136 10.46 -24.23 53.20
CA THR A 136 9.33 -23.45 53.71
C THR A 136 9.81 -22.09 54.19
N ARG A 137 9.96 -21.13 53.27
CA ARG A 137 9.92 -19.71 53.59
C ARG A 137 8.45 -19.38 53.55
N GLN A 138 7.87 -19.11 54.72
CA GLN A 138 6.51 -18.57 54.83
C GLN A 138 6.31 -17.59 53.67
N LYS A 139 5.31 -17.88 52.83
CA LYS A 139 4.80 -16.97 51.81
C LYS A 139 4.60 -15.64 52.54
N LYS A 140 5.54 -14.70 52.40
CA LYS A 140 5.18 -13.30 52.55
C LYS A 140 4.41 -13.05 51.27
N VAL A 141 3.12 -13.37 51.33
CA VAL A 141 2.11 -12.76 50.48
C VAL A 141 2.53 -11.28 50.48
N LYS A 142 2.99 -10.76 49.34
CA LYS A 142 2.83 -9.34 49.08
C LYS A 142 1.32 -9.21 49.23
N ASN A 143 0.86 -8.84 50.43
CA ASN A 143 -0.41 -8.14 50.53
C ASN A 143 -0.22 -7.08 49.48
N ASP A 144 -1.02 -7.18 48.43
CA ASP A 144 -1.20 -6.09 47.51
C ASP A 144 -1.50 -4.88 48.39
N SER A 145 -0.45 -4.08 48.63
CA SER A 145 -0.51 -3.01 49.62
C SER A 145 -1.55 -2.01 49.17
N MET A 146 -1.78 -1.91 47.86
CA MET A 146 -2.80 -1.08 47.26
C MET A 146 -4.18 -1.65 47.57
N GLU A 147 -4.44 -2.91 47.22
CA GLU A 147 -5.76 -3.52 47.45
C GLU A 147 -6.12 -3.58 48.94
N HIS A 148 -5.16 -3.91 49.81
CA HIS A 148 -5.38 -3.85 51.26
C HIS A 148 -5.63 -2.42 51.75
N LEU A 149 -4.94 -1.41 51.23
CA LEU A 149 -5.22 -0.01 51.57
C LEU A 149 -6.60 0.41 51.07
N LEU A 150 -7.00 0.06 49.85
CA LEU A 150 -8.33 0.36 49.31
C LEU A 150 -9.44 -0.29 50.16
N GLN A 151 -9.23 -1.52 50.64
CA GLN A 151 -10.19 -2.23 51.50
C GLN A 151 -10.21 -1.72 52.95
N ALA A 152 -9.08 -1.25 53.48
CA ALA A 152 -8.96 -0.75 54.84
C ALA A 152 -9.29 0.74 54.99
N THR A 153 -9.29 1.50 53.89
CA THR A 153 -9.59 2.94 53.86
C THR A 153 -11.10 3.16 53.84
N THR A 154 -11.59 4.06 54.69
CA THR A 154 -13.01 4.43 54.69
C THR A 154 -13.37 5.25 53.45
N LEU A 155 -14.66 5.30 53.10
CA LEU A 155 -15.13 6.10 51.97
C LEU A 155 -14.77 7.58 52.15
N GLU A 156 -14.89 8.11 53.36
CA GLU A 156 -14.56 9.49 53.71
C GLU A 156 -13.06 9.80 53.52
N GLU A 157 -12.19 8.90 53.96
CA GLU A 157 -10.73 9.03 53.79
C GLU A 157 -10.33 8.96 52.31
N LEU A 158 -10.91 8.02 51.56
CA LEU A 158 -10.67 7.89 50.13
C LEU A 158 -11.15 9.14 49.37
N GLN A 159 -12.36 9.61 49.66
CA GLN A 159 -12.88 10.84 49.06
C GLN A 159 -12.03 12.07 49.43
N HIS A 160 -11.50 12.14 50.65
CA HIS A 160 -10.59 13.22 51.05
C HIS A 160 -9.29 13.16 50.26
N PHE A 161 -8.68 11.97 50.14
CA PHE A 161 -7.49 11.76 49.33
C PHE A 161 -7.72 12.14 47.87
N LEU A 162 -8.81 11.66 47.25
CA LEU A 162 -9.15 11.97 45.87
C LEU A 162 -9.34 13.47 45.64
N ARG A 163 -10.03 14.18 46.54
CA ARG A 163 -10.19 15.64 46.44
C ARG A 163 -8.86 16.37 46.56
N HIS A 164 -8.01 15.96 47.50
CA HIS A 164 -6.70 16.55 47.68
C HIS A 164 -5.79 16.31 46.46
N TYR A 165 -5.74 15.06 45.98
CA TYR A 165 -4.94 14.66 44.84
C TYR A 165 -5.40 15.36 43.56
N ALA A 166 -6.71 15.43 43.30
CA ALA A 166 -7.29 16.17 42.17
C ALA A 166 -7.07 17.69 42.25
N ALA A 167 -6.95 18.27 43.44
CA ALA A 167 -6.63 19.70 43.59
C ALA A 167 -5.19 20.03 43.17
N ILE A 168 -4.27 19.07 43.31
CA ILE A 168 -2.85 19.23 42.98
C ILE A 168 -2.57 18.79 41.53
N HIS A 169 -3.17 17.68 41.12
CA HIS A 169 -2.91 17.02 39.84
C HIS A 169 -4.07 17.24 38.87
N LYS A 170 -3.93 18.26 38.01
CA LYS A 170 -4.98 18.65 37.05
C LYS A 170 -5.30 17.55 36.03
N ASP A 171 -4.31 16.79 35.57
CA ASP A 171 -4.52 15.72 34.59
C ASP A 171 -5.34 14.59 35.23
N PHE A 172 -4.98 14.15 36.45
CA PHE A 172 -5.79 13.21 37.23
C PHE A 172 -7.22 13.71 37.46
N LYS A 173 -7.40 15.00 37.76
CA LYS A 173 -8.74 15.58 37.93
C LYS A 173 -9.57 15.42 36.66
N THR A 174 -9.00 15.73 35.50
CA THR A 174 -9.67 15.58 34.20
C THR A 174 -10.01 14.12 33.94
N ASP A 175 -9.07 13.19 34.15
CA ASP A 175 -9.29 11.75 33.96
C ASP A 175 -10.40 11.24 34.87
N PHE A 176 -10.42 11.67 36.15
CA PHE A 176 -11.46 11.31 37.10
C PHE A 176 -12.83 11.87 36.71
N GLU A 177 -12.91 13.15 36.30
CA GLU A 177 -14.16 13.78 35.84
C GLU A 177 -14.71 13.09 34.59
N LEU A 178 -13.85 12.72 33.64
CA LEU A 178 -14.23 11.99 32.42
C LEU A 178 -14.67 10.57 32.73
N HIS A 179 -13.97 9.85 33.61
CA HIS A 179 -14.29 8.47 33.97
C HIS A 179 -15.67 8.35 34.65
N PHE A 180 -16.07 9.35 35.44
CA PHE A 180 -17.34 9.37 36.16
C PHE A 180 -18.34 10.40 35.59
N ALA A 181 -18.18 10.78 34.32
CA ALA A 181 -19.03 11.79 33.70
C ALA A 181 -20.51 11.38 33.64
N ASP A 182 -20.80 10.07 33.60
CA ASP A 182 -22.15 9.50 33.66
C ASP A 182 -22.86 9.79 35.00
N LYS A 183 -22.14 10.24 36.03
CA LYS A 183 -22.69 10.58 37.36
C LYS A 183 -23.02 12.06 37.54
N ASP A 184 -22.65 12.94 36.62
CA ASP A 184 -22.89 14.39 36.72
C ASP A 184 -23.16 15.02 35.36
N ASP A 185 -24.44 15.25 35.03
CA ASP A 185 -24.88 15.84 33.77
C ASP A 185 -24.40 17.29 33.53
N ARG A 186 -23.75 17.92 34.52
CA ARG A 186 -23.12 19.24 34.34
C ARG A 186 -21.75 19.15 33.67
N ILE A 187 -21.16 17.96 33.58
CA ILE A 187 -19.87 17.74 32.92
C ILE A 187 -20.09 17.74 31.41
N ASP A 188 -19.53 18.75 30.74
CA ASP A 188 -19.47 18.76 29.28
C ASP A 188 -18.34 17.87 28.79
N VAL A 189 -18.68 16.59 28.57
CA VAL A 189 -17.74 15.54 28.13
C VAL A 189 -17.08 15.91 26.80
N ALA A 190 -17.85 16.49 25.88
CA ALA A 190 -17.34 16.86 24.56
C ALA A 190 -16.28 17.96 24.66
N GLU A 191 -16.56 19.03 25.43
CA GLU A 191 -15.59 20.12 25.60
C GLU A 191 -14.34 19.64 26.36
N LYS A 192 -14.50 18.76 27.34
CA LYS A 192 -13.37 18.16 28.08
C LYS A 192 -12.43 17.36 27.18
N TYR A 193 -12.97 16.47 26.35
CA TYR A 193 -12.14 15.72 25.38
C TYR A 193 -11.51 16.65 24.34
N LYS A 194 -12.24 17.66 23.89
CA LYS A 194 -11.72 18.65 22.95
C LYS A 194 -10.54 19.44 23.52
N GLU A 195 -10.64 19.89 24.78
CA GLU A 195 -9.52 20.54 25.48
C GLU A 195 -8.32 19.60 25.64
N LEU A 196 -8.57 18.34 26.00
CA LEU A 196 -7.55 17.30 26.14
C LEU A 196 -6.80 17.07 24.81
N PHE A 197 -7.53 16.82 23.73
CA PHE A 197 -6.95 16.56 22.41
C PHE A 197 -6.27 17.79 21.82
N LYS A 198 -6.80 18.99 22.03
CA LYS A 198 -6.10 20.24 21.65
C LYS A 198 -4.80 20.44 22.43
N LYS A 199 -4.75 20.06 23.70
CA LYS A 199 -3.51 20.06 24.50
C LYS A 199 -2.50 19.07 23.92
N LEU A 200 -2.93 17.88 23.52
CA LEU A 200 -2.07 16.90 22.84
C LEU A 200 -1.55 17.42 21.50
N LEU A 201 -2.43 17.96 20.64
CA LEU A 201 -2.03 18.54 19.37
C LEU A 201 -0.97 19.64 19.55
N ARG A 202 -1.13 20.55 20.52
CA ARG A 202 -0.14 21.58 20.83
C ARG A 202 1.18 21.03 21.40
N LYS A 203 1.12 19.94 22.18
CA LYS A 203 2.31 19.27 22.73
C LYS A 203 3.18 18.68 21.62
N TYR A 204 2.57 18.18 20.56
CA TYR A 204 3.25 17.51 19.45
C TYR A 204 3.45 18.35 18.20
N SER A 205 2.91 19.57 18.17
CA SER A 205 3.09 20.51 17.08
C SER A 205 4.25 21.47 17.38
N ASP A 206 5.19 21.62 16.42
CA ASP A 206 6.17 22.71 16.42
C ASP A 206 5.80 23.72 15.33
N ARG A 207 5.60 24.99 15.74
CA ARG A 207 5.17 26.09 14.87
C ARG A 207 3.93 25.79 14.01
N GLY A 208 3.01 24.97 14.53
CA GLY A 208 1.78 24.60 13.83
C GLY A 208 1.94 23.43 12.86
N TYR A 209 3.06 22.69 12.90
CA TYR A 209 3.31 21.53 12.04
C TYR A 209 3.75 20.30 12.87
N ILE A 210 3.34 19.11 12.45
CA ILE A 210 3.80 17.84 13.04
C ILE A 210 4.70 17.13 12.02
N ASP A 211 5.97 16.93 12.37
CA ASP A 211 6.92 16.21 11.49
C ASP A 211 6.70 14.70 11.51
N TYR A 212 7.27 14.02 10.50
CA TYR A 212 7.12 12.58 10.26
C TYR A 212 7.37 11.71 11.50
N ARG A 213 8.36 12.04 12.34
CA ARG A 213 8.66 11.20 13.53
C ARG A 213 7.74 11.53 14.69
N THR A 214 7.33 12.78 14.79
CA THR A 214 6.48 13.27 15.86
C THR A 214 5.03 12.81 15.66
N SER A 215 4.60 12.60 14.42
CA SER A 215 3.27 12.08 14.08
C SER A 215 3.01 10.74 14.79
N PHE A 216 3.96 9.80 14.80
CA PHE A 216 3.81 8.51 15.48
C PHE A 216 3.53 8.66 16.98
N ARG A 217 4.24 9.57 17.66
CA ARG A 217 4.05 9.78 19.11
C ARG A 217 2.73 10.45 19.42
N PHE A 218 2.31 11.39 18.56
CA PHE A 218 1.01 12.03 18.66
C PHE A 218 -0.12 11.02 18.47
N THR A 219 -0.08 10.20 17.42
CA THR A 219 -1.12 9.20 17.13
C THR A 219 -1.16 8.11 18.19
N ASN A 220 -0.01 7.66 18.71
CA ASN A 220 0.00 6.69 19.82
C ASN A 220 -0.73 7.21 21.07
N GLU A 221 -0.54 8.48 21.46
CA GLU A 221 -1.28 9.06 22.60
C GLU A 221 -2.76 9.26 22.28
N MET A 222 -3.11 9.63 21.03
CA MET A 222 -4.50 9.70 20.60
C MET A 222 -5.18 8.32 20.62
N ASP A 223 -4.52 7.28 20.12
CA ASP A 223 -5.04 5.91 20.06
C ASP A 223 -5.25 5.31 21.45
N GLN A 224 -4.39 5.64 22.43
CA GLN A 224 -4.61 5.30 23.84
C GLN A 224 -5.92 5.90 24.36
N GLN A 225 -6.21 7.15 24.01
CA GLN A 225 -7.46 7.80 24.41
C GLN A 225 -8.68 7.19 23.69
N LEU A 226 -8.54 6.81 22.42
CA LEU A 226 -9.58 6.07 21.70
C LEU A 226 -9.83 4.67 22.29
N GLY A 227 -8.81 4.03 22.86
CA GLY A 227 -8.95 2.80 23.62
C GLY A 227 -9.96 2.92 24.78
N HIS A 228 -10.02 4.07 25.45
CA HIS A 228 -11.03 4.33 26.47
C HIS A 228 -12.46 4.44 25.89
N ALA A 229 -12.62 4.89 24.65
CA ALA A 229 -13.93 4.92 24.00
C ALA A 229 -14.50 3.51 23.81
N GLN A 230 -13.65 2.52 23.53
CA GLN A 230 -14.10 1.13 23.36
C GLN A 230 -14.65 0.55 24.68
N ASP A 231 -14.07 0.93 25.81
CA ASP A 231 -14.58 0.58 27.13
C ASP A 231 -15.93 1.27 27.42
N LEU A 232 -16.10 2.55 27.04
CA LEU A 232 -17.40 3.24 27.12
C LEU A 232 -18.49 2.52 26.30
N VAL A 233 -18.16 2.09 25.07
CA VAL A 233 -19.05 1.29 24.21
C VAL A 233 -19.43 -0.04 24.88
N THR A 234 -18.46 -0.73 25.48
CA THR A 234 -18.66 -1.99 26.20
C THR A 234 -19.59 -1.83 27.40
N ARG A 235 -19.51 -0.69 28.09
CA ARG A 235 -20.42 -0.32 29.20
C ARG A 235 -21.76 0.27 28.73
N HIS A 236 -22.01 0.33 27.43
CA HIS A 236 -23.19 0.95 26.81
C HIS A 236 -23.33 2.46 27.07
N ASN A 237 -22.23 3.13 27.42
CA ASN A 237 -22.18 4.58 27.52
C ASN A 237 -21.88 5.19 26.14
N PHE A 238 -22.82 5.05 25.21
CA PHE A 238 -22.67 5.52 23.83
C PHE A 238 -22.63 7.05 23.73
N ARG A 239 -23.27 7.77 24.68
CA ARG A 239 -23.28 9.24 24.71
C ARG A 239 -21.86 9.78 24.87
N ASP A 240 -21.13 9.27 25.85
CA ASP A 240 -19.79 9.77 26.15
C ASP A 240 -18.78 9.24 25.13
N ALA A 241 -18.98 8.03 24.59
CA ALA A 241 -18.19 7.52 23.46
C ALA A 241 -18.35 8.39 22.20
N PHE A 242 -19.57 8.83 21.89
CA PHE A 242 -19.85 9.75 20.79
C PHE A 242 -19.19 11.12 21.02
N ALA A 243 -19.25 11.65 22.24
CA ALA A 243 -18.60 12.91 22.60
C ALA A 243 -17.07 12.83 22.43
N LEU A 244 -16.45 11.71 22.83
CA LEU A 244 -15.03 11.45 22.62
C LEU A 244 -14.68 11.37 21.13
N ALA A 245 -15.41 10.54 20.37
CA ALA A 245 -15.15 10.29 18.95
C ALA A 245 -15.24 11.57 18.12
N THR A 246 -16.27 12.39 18.35
CA THR A 246 -16.46 13.65 17.62
C THR A 246 -15.44 14.71 17.99
N ALA A 247 -15.04 14.80 19.27
CA ALA A 247 -13.95 15.66 19.69
C ALA A 247 -12.60 15.24 19.08
N ALA A 248 -12.34 13.93 19.04
CA ALA A 248 -11.14 13.39 18.40
C ALA A 248 -11.13 13.67 16.90
N LEU A 249 -12.25 13.45 16.20
CA LEU A 249 -12.37 13.69 14.77
C LEU A 249 -12.05 15.15 14.41
N GLU A 250 -12.64 16.11 15.13
CA GLU A 250 -12.39 17.54 14.89
C GLU A 250 -10.90 17.89 15.01
N VAL A 251 -10.21 17.37 16.03
CA VAL A 251 -8.78 17.65 16.24
C VAL A 251 -7.89 16.91 15.25
N MET A 252 -8.23 15.66 14.90
CA MET A 252 -7.45 14.88 13.94
C MET A 252 -7.60 15.43 12.52
N MET A 253 -8.77 15.97 12.14
CA MET A 253 -8.95 16.68 10.88
C MET A 253 -8.20 18.02 10.83
N GLU A 254 -8.02 18.71 11.97
CA GLU A 254 -7.11 19.85 12.06
C GLU A 254 -5.65 19.40 11.90
N ALA A 255 -5.26 18.31 12.56
CA ALA A 255 -3.90 17.80 12.54
C ALA A 255 -3.46 17.31 11.15
N VAL A 256 -4.30 16.56 10.43
CA VAL A 256 -3.93 15.96 9.13
C VAL A 256 -3.56 17.00 8.08
N GLN A 257 -4.16 18.18 8.12
CA GLN A 257 -3.86 19.29 7.21
C GLN A 257 -2.46 19.90 7.40
N TYR A 258 -1.87 19.71 8.58
CA TYR A 258 -0.61 20.33 8.98
C TYR A 258 0.39 19.31 9.55
N SER A 259 0.43 18.12 8.95
CA SER A 259 1.31 17.03 9.38
C SER A 259 1.96 16.31 8.22
N ASP A 260 3.16 15.77 8.45
CA ASP A 260 3.75 14.75 7.58
C ASP A 260 3.18 13.37 7.96
N ASP A 261 2.11 12.97 7.27
CA ASP A 261 1.47 11.66 7.43
C ASP A 261 1.88 10.68 6.33
N SER A 262 3.11 10.75 5.82
CA SER A 262 3.58 9.85 4.76
C SER A 262 3.56 8.37 5.16
N ALA A 263 3.51 8.06 6.46
CA ALA A 263 3.34 6.71 7.00
C ALA A 263 1.86 6.29 7.17
N GLY A 264 0.91 7.22 7.02
CA GLY A 264 -0.53 6.97 7.16
C GLY A 264 -1.00 6.72 8.60
N ASN A 265 -0.24 7.16 9.61
CA ASN A 265 -0.59 6.94 11.02
C ASN A 265 -1.73 7.86 11.48
N ILE A 266 -1.79 9.12 11.04
CA ILE A 266 -2.93 10.01 11.31
C ILE A 266 -4.16 9.50 10.58
N GLY A 267 -3.99 9.07 9.31
CA GLY A 267 -5.03 8.37 8.56
C GLY A 267 -5.58 7.12 9.29
N SER A 268 -4.70 6.31 9.91
CA SER A 268 -5.10 5.14 10.69
C SER A 268 -5.92 5.50 11.94
N THR A 269 -5.53 6.56 12.66
CA THR A 269 -6.31 7.06 13.81
C THR A 269 -7.67 7.60 13.36
N LEU A 270 -7.73 8.34 12.24
CA LEU A 270 -9.00 8.81 11.65
C LEU A 270 -9.92 7.64 11.29
N TYR A 271 -9.39 6.58 10.68
CA TYR A 271 -10.13 5.35 10.39
C TYR A 271 -10.71 4.72 11.66
N SER A 272 -9.91 4.67 12.74
CA SER A 272 -10.33 4.12 14.03
C SER A 272 -11.45 4.93 14.69
N ILE A 273 -11.44 6.26 14.50
CA ILE A 273 -12.53 7.14 14.92
C ILE A 273 -13.79 6.86 14.10
N GLY A 274 -13.67 6.67 12.78
CA GLY A 274 -14.78 6.29 11.91
C GLY A 274 -15.41 4.96 12.32
N GLU A 275 -14.61 3.92 12.57
CA GLU A 275 -15.06 2.63 13.10
C GLU A 275 -15.85 2.77 14.41
N LEU A 276 -15.38 3.62 15.33
CA LEU A 276 -16.06 3.88 16.59
C LEU A 276 -17.43 4.55 16.36
N LEU A 277 -17.51 5.51 15.45
CA LEU A 277 -18.78 6.16 15.09
C LEU A 277 -19.74 5.18 14.41
N ASP A 278 -19.23 4.28 13.57
CA ASP A 278 -20.01 3.22 12.93
C ASP A 278 -20.58 2.24 13.96
N GLN A 279 -19.77 1.80 14.92
CA GLN A 279 -20.22 0.97 16.04
C GLN A 279 -21.37 1.63 16.83
N ILE A 280 -21.28 2.94 17.07
CA ILE A 280 -22.34 3.71 17.75
C ILE A 280 -23.60 3.78 16.89
N ALA A 281 -23.47 4.05 15.58
CA ALA A 281 -24.59 4.10 14.64
C ALA A 281 -25.35 2.77 14.56
N HIS A 282 -24.63 1.66 14.56
CA HIS A 282 -25.18 0.30 14.43
C HIS A 282 -25.51 -0.36 15.78
N ALA A 283 -25.19 0.27 16.91
CA ALA A 283 -25.54 -0.24 18.23
C ALA A 283 -27.05 -0.26 18.44
N GLY A 284 -27.63 -1.46 18.57
CA GLY A 284 -29.07 -1.63 18.84
C GLY A 284 -29.53 -1.09 20.20
N ARG A 285 -28.61 -0.86 21.14
CA ARG A 285 -28.88 -0.26 22.46
C ARG A 285 -28.66 1.25 22.50
N ALA A 286 -28.14 1.87 21.44
CA ALA A 286 -28.00 3.32 21.38
C ALA A 286 -29.39 3.98 21.30
N ALA A 287 -29.56 5.08 22.03
CA ALA A 287 -30.80 5.85 22.03
C ALA A 287 -31.07 6.45 20.65
N LEU A 288 -32.36 6.56 20.28
CA LEU A 288 -32.76 7.13 18.99
C LEU A 288 -32.27 8.58 18.85
N GLU A 289 -32.37 9.34 19.94
CA GLU A 289 -31.92 10.72 20.02
C GLU A 289 -30.42 10.85 19.75
N LEU A 290 -29.61 9.88 20.21
CA LEU A 290 -28.17 9.86 19.94
C LEU A 290 -27.89 9.58 18.46
N LYS A 291 -28.65 8.68 17.83
CA LYS A 291 -28.54 8.42 16.39
C LYS A 291 -28.93 9.66 15.56
N GLU A 292 -29.96 10.40 15.98
CA GLU A 292 -30.33 11.67 15.34
C GLU A 292 -29.24 12.74 15.52
N GLN A 293 -28.60 12.81 16.69
CA GLN A 293 -27.46 13.70 16.92
C GLN A 293 -26.26 13.35 16.05
N LEU A 294 -25.93 12.06 15.93
CA LEU A 294 -24.86 11.57 15.05
C LEU A 294 -25.16 11.91 13.59
N LEU A 295 -26.39 11.66 13.11
CA LEU A 295 -26.79 12.03 11.75
C LEU A 295 -26.61 13.54 11.49
N ALA A 296 -27.07 14.39 12.42
CA ALA A 296 -26.94 15.84 12.29
C ALA A 296 -25.48 16.32 12.33
N TYR A 297 -24.65 15.68 13.16
CA TYR A 297 -23.21 15.93 13.21
C TYR A 297 -22.54 15.58 11.87
N LEU A 298 -22.79 14.38 11.34
CA LEU A 298 -22.22 13.94 10.06
C LEU A 298 -22.66 14.82 8.90
N GLU A 299 -23.95 15.20 8.83
CA GLU A 299 -24.44 16.13 7.80
C GLU A 299 -23.69 17.48 7.85
N LYS A 300 -23.34 17.95 9.05
CA LYS A 300 -22.57 19.19 9.21
C LYS A 300 -21.11 18.99 8.81
N ALA A 301 -20.47 17.91 9.25
CA ALA A 301 -19.07 17.62 8.97
C ALA A 301 -18.82 17.43 7.46
N LEU A 302 -19.66 16.63 6.81
CA LEU A 302 -19.54 16.26 5.39
C LEU A 302 -19.87 17.41 4.42
N LYS A 303 -20.31 18.59 4.92
CA LYS A 303 -20.39 19.82 4.11
C LYS A 303 -19.01 20.40 3.82
N ASP A 304 -18.04 20.13 4.67
CA ASP A 304 -16.67 20.60 4.49
C ASP A 304 -15.91 19.64 3.59
N ARG A 305 -15.36 20.17 2.49
CA ARG A 305 -14.63 19.39 1.48
C ARG A 305 -13.36 18.78 2.02
N VAL A 306 -12.79 19.33 3.09
CA VAL A 306 -11.58 18.82 3.73
C VAL A 306 -11.70 17.33 4.11
N TYR A 307 -12.90 16.84 4.43
CA TYR A 307 -13.14 15.43 4.76
C TYR A 307 -12.92 14.47 3.57
N PHE A 308 -12.98 14.97 2.34
CA PHE A 308 -12.78 14.20 1.11
C PHE A 308 -11.38 14.43 0.49
N GLU A 309 -10.56 15.30 1.08
CA GLU A 309 -9.22 15.62 0.59
C GLU A 309 -8.12 14.73 1.20
N PHE A 310 -8.38 14.10 2.35
CA PHE A 310 -7.38 13.36 3.13
C PHE A 310 -7.84 11.93 3.43
N GLY A 311 -7.31 10.97 2.66
CA GLY A 311 -7.65 9.54 2.81
C GLY A 311 -9.13 9.25 2.55
N ASP A 312 -9.63 8.15 3.12
CA ASP A 312 -10.98 7.65 2.84
C ASP A 312 -12.02 8.04 3.92
N ILE A 313 -11.65 8.91 4.87
CA ILE A 313 -12.49 9.20 6.05
C ILE A 313 -13.84 9.82 5.67
N GLY A 314 -13.89 10.77 4.74
CA GLY A 314 -15.14 11.39 4.30
C GLY A 314 -16.11 10.39 3.68
N TYR A 315 -15.59 9.42 2.92
CA TYR A 315 -16.40 8.36 2.31
C TYR A 315 -16.95 7.41 3.38
N MET A 316 -16.12 6.96 4.31
CA MET A 316 -16.55 6.14 5.45
C MET A 316 -17.63 6.83 6.29
N LEU A 317 -17.44 8.11 6.62
CA LEU A 317 -18.42 8.89 7.39
C LEU A 317 -19.73 9.10 6.61
N PHE A 318 -19.65 9.19 5.28
CA PHE A 318 -20.83 9.29 4.42
C PHE A 318 -21.63 7.98 4.40
N ASP A 319 -20.97 6.83 4.41
CA ASP A 319 -21.63 5.51 4.50
C ASP A 319 -22.42 5.40 5.81
N ILE A 320 -21.82 5.82 6.94
CA ILE A 320 -22.52 5.89 8.23
C ILE A 320 -23.74 6.82 8.16
N TYR A 321 -23.59 7.99 7.52
CA TYR A 321 -24.69 8.93 7.32
C TYR A 321 -25.83 8.33 6.47
N HIS A 322 -25.48 7.59 5.40
CA HIS A 322 -26.43 6.87 4.55
C HIS A 322 -27.24 5.84 5.34
N ASP A 323 -26.56 4.99 6.12
CA ASP A 323 -27.21 3.95 6.91
C ASP A 323 -28.11 4.55 7.99
N LEU A 324 -27.65 5.59 8.69
CA LEU A 324 -28.47 6.30 9.67
C LEU A 324 -29.71 6.93 9.03
N ALA A 325 -29.58 7.53 7.84
CA ALA A 325 -30.72 8.12 7.15
C ALA A 325 -31.77 7.07 6.78
N LEU A 326 -31.35 5.86 6.37
CA LEU A 326 -32.27 4.73 6.13
C LEU A 326 -32.92 4.27 7.44
N GLN A 327 -32.12 4.00 8.48
CA GLN A 327 -32.61 3.54 9.79
C GLN A 327 -33.63 4.51 10.41
N LEU A 328 -33.38 5.81 10.28
CA LEU A 328 -34.20 6.89 10.85
C LEU A 328 -35.29 7.39 9.88
N SER A 329 -35.40 6.79 8.69
CA SER A 329 -36.37 7.20 7.65
C SER A 329 -36.28 8.69 7.26
N LYS A 330 -35.07 9.26 7.23
CA LYS A 330 -34.81 10.68 6.90
C LYS A 330 -34.66 10.90 5.39
N THR A 331 -35.62 10.41 4.61
CA THR A 331 -35.58 10.39 3.14
C THR A 331 -35.33 11.77 2.52
N ASP A 332 -36.15 12.77 2.84
CA ASP A 332 -36.06 14.09 2.20
C ASP A 332 -34.78 14.83 2.59
N THR A 333 -34.36 14.71 3.85
CA THR A 333 -33.10 15.26 4.35
C THR A 333 -31.92 14.67 3.61
N TYR A 334 -31.87 13.34 3.47
CA TYR A 334 -30.79 12.65 2.78
C TYR A 334 -30.71 13.02 1.30
N LEU A 335 -31.85 12.97 0.59
CA LEU A 335 -31.90 13.27 -0.84
C LEU A 335 -31.51 14.73 -1.13
N HIS A 336 -31.95 15.68 -0.29
CA HIS A 336 -31.53 17.07 -0.43
C HIS A 336 -30.01 17.25 -0.18
N PHE A 337 -29.48 16.57 0.83
CA PHE A 337 -28.07 16.69 1.17
C PHE A 337 -27.16 16.09 0.09
N ILE A 338 -27.46 14.87 -0.36
CA ILE A 338 -26.66 14.21 -1.41
C ILE A 338 -26.74 14.96 -2.75
N ASP A 339 -27.88 15.56 -3.08
CA ASP A 339 -28.00 16.40 -4.28
C ASP A 339 -27.10 17.64 -4.21
N THR A 340 -26.94 18.22 -3.01
CA THR A 340 -26.00 19.31 -2.77
C THR A 340 -24.55 18.86 -2.97
N LEU A 341 -24.19 17.66 -2.50
CA LEU A 341 -22.85 17.10 -2.68
C LEU A 341 -22.54 16.74 -4.13
N ILE A 342 -23.49 16.15 -4.86
CA ILE A 342 -23.38 15.85 -6.29
C ILE A 342 -23.18 17.15 -7.08
N ALA A 343 -23.99 18.17 -6.81
CA ALA A 343 -23.87 19.47 -7.46
C ALA A 343 -22.54 20.16 -7.17
N GLY A 344 -22.04 20.06 -5.93
CA GLY A 344 -20.74 20.61 -5.52
C GLY A 344 -19.54 19.85 -6.08
N SER A 345 -19.74 18.63 -6.61
CA SER A 345 -18.68 17.78 -7.19
C SER A 345 -18.47 18.06 -8.68
N ALA A 346 -18.94 19.21 -9.18
CA ALA A 346 -18.74 19.65 -10.55
C ALA A 346 -17.33 20.23 -10.74
N GLY A 347 -16.44 19.48 -11.41
CA GLY A 347 -15.11 19.96 -11.78
C GLY A 347 -14.24 18.85 -12.37
N PRO A 348 -13.18 19.19 -13.14
CA PRO A 348 -12.36 18.20 -13.85
C PRO A 348 -11.56 17.23 -12.94
N TYR A 349 -11.52 17.48 -11.64
CA TYR A 349 -10.77 16.67 -10.67
C TYR A 349 -11.67 15.94 -9.66
N ASN A 350 -13.00 16.10 -9.74
CA ASN A 350 -13.96 15.58 -8.74
C ASN A 350 -14.88 14.49 -9.32
N ASP A 351 -14.46 13.86 -10.42
CA ASP A 351 -15.24 12.80 -11.08
C ASP A 351 -15.49 11.61 -10.15
N TYR A 352 -14.52 11.31 -9.26
CA TYR A 352 -14.64 10.24 -8.26
C TYR A 352 -15.73 10.54 -7.22
N ASP A 353 -15.69 11.71 -6.56
CA ASP A 353 -16.72 12.14 -5.59
C ASP A 353 -18.12 12.09 -6.21
N LYS A 354 -18.25 12.61 -7.44
CA LYS A 354 -19.53 12.64 -8.14
C LYS A 354 -20.05 11.23 -8.38
N GLU A 355 -19.18 10.32 -8.83
CA GLU A 355 -19.53 8.92 -9.02
C GLU A 355 -19.98 8.28 -7.70
N PHE A 356 -19.19 8.46 -6.63
CA PHE A 356 -19.49 7.94 -5.29
C PHE A 356 -20.87 8.37 -4.79
N PHE A 357 -21.18 9.66 -4.85
CA PHE A 357 -22.48 10.18 -4.39
C PHE A 357 -23.64 9.74 -5.29
N LEU A 358 -23.43 9.62 -6.60
CA LEU A 358 -24.46 9.09 -7.50
C LEU A 358 -24.79 7.63 -7.19
N GLN A 359 -23.79 6.80 -6.94
CA GLN A 359 -23.98 5.40 -6.56
C GLN A 359 -24.76 5.29 -5.24
N HIS A 360 -24.41 6.10 -4.24
CA HIS A 360 -25.15 6.15 -2.98
C HIS A 360 -26.59 6.63 -3.14
N LYS A 361 -26.85 7.64 -3.99
CA LYS A 361 -28.20 8.10 -4.29
C LYS A 361 -29.04 6.98 -4.91
N MET A 362 -28.48 6.24 -5.86
CA MET A 362 -29.15 5.11 -6.50
C MET A 362 -29.47 4.01 -5.48
N ALA A 363 -28.48 3.60 -4.68
CA ALA A 363 -28.66 2.59 -3.64
C ALA A 363 -29.74 3.00 -2.62
N PHE A 364 -29.75 4.26 -2.20
CA PHE A 364 -30.76 4.79 -1.29
C PHE A 364 -32.16 4.73 -1.91
N LEU A 365 -32.32 5.18 -3.16
CA LEU A 365 -33.59 5.13 -3.90
C LEU A 365 -34.10 3.68 -4.06
N GLU A 366 -33.21 2.74 -4.36
CA GLU A 366 -33.55 1.32 -4.44
C GLU A 366 -34.01 0.77 -3.08
N ALA A 367 -33.31 1.09 -2.00
CA ALA A 367 -33.62 0.64 -0.64
C ALA A 367 -35.00 1.11 -0.16
N ILE A 368 -35.41 2.32 -0.54
CA ILE A 368 -36.75 2.87 -0.22
C ILE A 368 -37.84 2.49 -1.26
N GLY A 369 -37.51 1.63 -2.22
CA GLY A 369 -38.46 1.11 -3.21
C GLY A 369 -38.72 2.01 -4.43
N ARG A 370 -38.00 3.13 -4.58
CA ARG A 370 -38.09 4.07 -5.72
C ARG A 370 -37.22 3.62 -6.91
N LYS A 371 -37.41 2.37 -7.33
CA LYS A 371 -36.56 1.71 -8.35
C LYS A 371 -36.56 2.39 -9.71
N GLN A 372 -37.68 2.98 -10.13
CA GLN A 372 -37.75 3.67 -11.42
C GLN A 372 -36.85 4.91 -11.42
N GLU A 373 -36.85 5.68 -10.33
CA GLU A 373 -36.01 6.89 -10.22
C GLU A 373 -34.53 6.54 -10.14
N ALA A 374 -34.18 5.44 -9.47
CA ALA A 374 -32.81 4.91 -9.52
C ALA A 374 -32.40 4.53 -10.95
N ALA A 375 -33.29 3.89 -11.71
CA ALA A 375 -33.04 3.53 -13.11
C ALA A 375 -32.90 4.76 -14.01
N ASP A 376 -33.75 5.77 -13.84
CA ASP A 376 -33.67 7.02 -14.59
C ASP A 376 -32.34 7.73 -14.31
N LEU A 377 -31.92 7.79 -13.05
CA LEU A 377 -30.65 8.40 -12.62
C LEU A 377 -29.41 7.71 -13.24
N ILE A 378 -29.45 6.39 -13.42
CA ILE A 378 -28.39 5.63 -14.10
C ILE A 378 -28.26 6.11 -15.55
N TRP A 379 -29.37 6.24 -16.27
CA TRP A 379 -29.34 6.63 -17.69
C TRP A 379 -28.98 8.11 -17.88
N GLU A 380 -29.42 8.98 -16.99
CA GLU A 380 -29.03 10.39 -16.96
C GLU A 380 -27.53 10.59 -16.73
N ASN A 381 -26.87 9.65 -16.04
CA ASN A 381 -25.45 9.73 -15.68
C ASN A 381 -24.61 8.61 -16.29
N ILE A 382 -25.07 7.98 -17.38
CA ILE A 382 -24.38 6.86 -18.04
C ILE A 382 -23.01 7.26 -18.61
N ASP A 383 -22.72 8.55 -18.72
CA ASP A 383 -21.42 9.09 -19.16
C ASP A 383 -20.34 9.10 -18.07
N VAL A 384 -20.72 8.77 -16.83
CA VAL A 384 -19.79 8.47 -15.74
C VAL A 384 -19.28 7.04 -15.91
N VAL A 385 -17.95 6.86 -15.87
CA VAL A 385 -17.30 5.61 -16.25
C VAL A 385 -17.76 4.44 -15.39
N GLY A 386 -17.76 4.56 -14.06
CA GLY A 386 -18.14 3.43 -13.21
C GLY A 386 -19.64 3.12 -13.24
N ILE A 387 -20.52 4.10 -13.48
CA ILE A 387 -21.95 3.85 -13.71
C ILE A 387 -22.13 2.98 -14.97
N ARG A 388 -21.46 3.35 -16.06
CA ARG A 388 -21.47 2.56 -17.30
C ARG A 388 -20.87 1.18 -17.08
N GLN A 389 -19.76 1.07 -16.35
CA GLN A 389 -19.11 -0.21 -16.04
C GLN A 389 -20.05 -1.14 -15.27
N SER A 390 -20.81 -0.59 -14.32
CA SER A 390 -21.84 -1.35 -13.60
C SER A 390 -22.93 -1.89 -14.54
N GLN A 391 -23.40 -1.09 -15.51
CA GLN A 391 -24.36 -1.58 -16.51
C GLN A 391 -23.76 -2.62 -17.46
N VAL A 392 -22.48 -2.48 -17.84
CA VAL A 392 -21.76 -3.50 -18.61
C VAL A 392 -21.69 -4.79 -17.81
N ALA A 393 -21.26 -4.74 -16.55
CA ALA A 393 -21.19 -5.92 -15.67
C ALA A 393 -22.56 -6.61 -15.53
N LYS A 394 -23.64 -5.84 -15.38
CA LYS A 394 -25.01 -6.36 -15.34
C LYS A 394 -25.43 -7.05 -16.64
N ALA A 395 -25.10 -6.48 -17.79
CA ALA A 395 -25.34 -7.10 -19.10
C ALA A 395 -24.56 -8.42 -19.25
N LEU A 396 -23.29 -8.43 -18.83
CA LEU A 396 -22.44 -9.63 -18.83
C LEU A 396 -22.97 -10.73 -17.90
N GLN A 397 -23.42 -10.37 -16.69
CA GLN A 397 -24.05 -11.31 -15.76
C GLN A 397 -25.30 -11.96 -16.36
N ASN A 398 -26.08 -11.19 -17.12
CA ASN A 398 -27.27 -11.65 -17.83
C ASN A 398 -26.94 -12.37 -19.15
N LYS A 399 -25.66 -12.50 -19.52
CA LYS A 399 -25.16 -13.05 -20.80
C LYS A 399 -25.67 -12.29 -22.03
N ASP A 400 -26.03 -11.02 -21.85
CA ASP A 400 -26.39 -10.12 -22.95
C ASP A 400 -25.12 -9.44 -23.50
N TYR A 401 -24.37 -10.20 -24.29
CA TYR A 401 -23.10 -9.72 -24.86
C TYR A 401 -23.29 -8.57 -25.85
N GLU A 402 -24.43 -8.51 -26.55
CA GLU A 402 -24.72 -7.41 -27.48
C GLU A 402 -24.96 -6.09 -26.74
N ALA A 403 -25.76 -6.11 -25.66
CA ALA A 403 -25.94 -4.93 -24.81
C ALA A 403 -24.61 -4.48 -24.19
N ALA A 404 -23.79 -5.42 -23.69
CA ALA A 404 -22.48 -5.12 -23.15
C ALA A 404 -21.57 -4.44 -24.20
N LYS A 405 -21.45 -5.02 -25.40
CA LYS A 405 -20.67 -4.44 -26.51
C LYS A 405 -21.18 -3.05 -26.91
N SER A 406 -22.50 -2.83 -26.92
CA SER A 406 -23.10 -1.52 -27.23
C SER A 406 -22.72 -0.47 -26.17
N LEU A 407 -22.84 -0.81 -24.89
CA LEU A 407 -22.48 0.07 -23.78
C LEU A 407 -21.00 0.44 -23.82
N ILE A 408 -20.12 -0.54 -24.07
CA ILE A 408 -18.67 -0.33 -24.16
C ILE A 408 -18.31 0.56 -25.36
N LYS A 409 -18.86 0.29 -26.55
CA LYS A 409 -18.61 1.10 -27.76
C LYS A 409 -19.03 2.55 -27.58
N GLU A 410 -20.16 2.79 -26.92
CA GLU A 410 -20.59 4.14 -26.60
C GLU A 410 -19.70 4.78 -25.53
N GLY A 411 -19.25 3.99 -24.54
CA GLY A 411 -18.25 4.41 -23.56
C GLY A 411 -16.93 4.86 -24.20
N ILE A 412 -16.47 4.17 -25.25
CA ILE A 412 -15.31 4.58 -26.04
C ILE A 412 -15.54 5.95 -26.66
N ARG A 413 -16.68 6.18 -27.33
CA ARG A 413 -16.98 7.49 -27.96
C ARG A 413 -17.00 8.64 -26.95
N VAL A 414 -17.60 8.41 -25.79
CA VAL A 414 -17.64 9.41 -24.70
C VAL A 414 -16.22 9.67 -24.18
N ALA A 415 -15.42 8.64 -23.96
CA ALA A 415 -14.04 8.77 -23.50
C ALA A 415 -13.14 9.48 -24.53
N GLU A 416 -13.32 9.19 -25.82
CA GLU A 416 -12.66 9.90 -26.92
C GLU A 416 -13.05 11.39 -26.94
N SER A 417 -14.33 11.72 -26.77
CA SER A 417 -14.79 13.12 -26.74
C SER A 417 -14.26 13.92 -25.55
N LYS A 418 -13.90 13.23 -24.46
CA LYS A 418 -13.33 13.81 -23.25
C LYS A 418 -11.79 13.79 -23.24
N ASP A 419 -11.14 13.25 -24.29
CA ASP A 419 -9.69 13.06 -24.36
C ASP A 419 -9.13 12.21 -23.20
N HIS A 420 -9.82 11.10 -22.89
CA HIS A 420 -9.45 10.17 -21.82
C HIS A 420 -8.89 8.84 -22.40
N PRO A 421 -7.67 8.83 -22.97
CA PRO A 421 -7.13 7.66 -23.67
C PRO A 421 -6.93 6.42 -22.78
N GLY A 422 -6.69 6.62 -21.48
CA GLY A 422 -6.63 5.51 -20.51
C GLY A 422 -7.98 4.80 -20.36
N THR A 423 -9.08 5.56 -20.35
CA THR A 423 -10.44 5.00 -20.29
C THR A 423 -10.81 4.30 -21.60
N VAL A 424 -10.41 4.87 -22.75
CA VAL A 424 -10.58 4.21 -24.06
C VAL A 424 -9.88 2.84 -24.05
N HIS A 425 -8.62 2.78 -23.63
CA HIS A 425 -7.87 1.52 -23.58
C HIS A 425 -8.52 0.46 -22.67
N GLN A 426 -9.07 0.88 -21.51
CA GLN A 426 -9.81 -0.02 -20.61
C GLN A 426 -11.04 -0.62 -21.31
N TRP A 427 -11.81 0.20 -22.03
CA TRP A 427 -12.97 -0.27 -22.79
C TRP A 427 -12.60 -1.18 -23.96
N GLU A 428 -11.56 -0.85 -24.73
CA GLU A 428 -11.07 -1.70 -25.81
C GLU A 428 -10.57 -3.06 -25.30
N THR A 429 -9.97 -3.09 -24.10
CA THR A 429 -9.54 -4.34 -23.45
C THR A 429 -10.75 -5.25 -23.16
N GLN A 430 -11.85 -4.69 -22.65
CA GLN A 430 -13.09 -5.46 -22.44
C GLN A 430 -13.71 -5.96 -23.76
N LEU A 431 -13.61 -5.18 -24.85
CA LEU A 431 -14.03 -5.66 -26.17
C LEU A 431 -13.16 -6.82 -26.67
N LEU A 432 -11.85 -6.78 -26.42
CA LEU A 432 -10.96 -7.90 -26.72
C LEU A 432 -11.35 -9.15 -25.92
N GLU A 433 -11.61 -9.02 -24.62
CA GLU A 433 -12.05 -10.13 -23.77
C GLU A 433 -13.34 -10.78 -24.30
N LEU A 434 -14.33 -9.96 -24.64
CA LEU A 434 -15.57 -10.41 -25.26
C LEU A 434 -15.33 -11.09 -26.60
N ALA A 435 -14.48 -10.53 -27.46
CA ALA A 435 -14.12 -11.13 -28.73
C ALA A 435 -13.45 -12.51 -28.56
N VAL A 436 -12.61 -12.70 -27.53
CA VAL A 436 -12.03 -14.01 -27.19
C VAL A 436 -13.11 -15.01 -26.78
N LEU A 437 -14.07 -14.60 -25.95
CA LEU A 437 -15.20 -15.46 -25.53
C LEU A 437 -16.07 -15.89 -26.72
N GLU A 438 -16.36 -14.95 -27.62
CA GLU A 438 -17.19 -15.17 -28.81
C GLU A 438 -16.41 -15.83 -29.97
N LYS A 439 -15.09 -15.98 -29.84
CA LYS A 439 -14.17 -16.42 -30.91
C LYS A 439 -14.24 -15.53 -32.16
N ASP A 440 -14.45 -14.23 -31.97
CA ASP A 440 -14.41 -13.21 -33.03
C ASP A 440 -12.95 -12.93 -33.44
N ILE A 441 -12.43 -13.79 -34.33
CA ILE A 441 -11.03 -13.72 -34.80
C ILE A 441 -10.67 -12.35 -35.40
N PRO A 442 -11.49 -11.71 -36.26
CA PRO A 442 -11.23 -10.35 -36.74
C PRO A 442 -10.98 -9.33 -35.62
N THR A 443 -11.84 -9.30 -34.60
CA THR A 443 -11.72 -8.33 -33.49
C THR A 443 -10.53 -8.65 -32.60
N ILE A 444 -10.26 -9.93 -32.32
CA ILE A 444 -9.06 -10.34 -31.59
C ILE A 444 -7.81 -9.85 -32.32
N ARG A 445 -7.72 -10.06 -33.65
CA ARG A 445 -6.58 -9.61 -34.46
C ARG A 445 -6.40 -8.09 -34.40
N LEU A 446 -7.49 -7.33 -34.47
CA LEU A 446 -7.46 -5.87 -34.41
C LEU A 446 -6.81 -5.38 -33.11
N TYR A 447 -7.38 -5.78 -31.96
CA TYR A 447 -6.93 -5.27 -30.66
C TYR A 447 -5.60 -5.84 -30.22
N THR A 448 -5.35 -7.14 -30.41
CA THR A 448 -4.05 -7.74 -30.04
C THR A 448 -2.90 -7.14 -30.85
N ARG A 449 -3.11 -6.82 -32.14
CA ARG A 449 -2.13 -6.07 -32.93
C ARG A 449 -1.93 -4.65 -32.39
N GLN A 450 -3.01 -3.90 -32.16
CA GLN A 450 -2.94 -2.53 -31.64
C GLN A 450 -2.19 -2.48 -30.30
N PHE A 451 -2.56 -3.35 -29.35
CA PHE A 451 -1.97 -3.36 -28.02
C PHE A 451 -0.54 -3.91 -27.99
N ALA A 452 -0.17 -4.81 -28.91
CA ALA A 452 1.21 -5.27 -29.02
C ALA A 452 2.20 -4.13 -29.29
N PHE A 453 1.76 -3.04 -29.92
CA PHE A 453 2.62 -1.96 -30.43
C PHE A 453 2.19 -0.56 -29.97
N SER A 454 1.53 -0.46 -28.82
CA SER A 454 1.08 0.80 -28.21
C SER A 454 2.27 1.68 -27.76
N ASN A 455 2.34 2.05 -26.49
CA ASN A 455 3.41 2.88 -25.95
C ASN A 455 4.75 2.11 -25.88
N TRP A 456 4.71 0.81 -25.65
CA TRP A 456 5.86 -0.09 -25.70
C TRP A 456 5.45 -1.44 -26.30
N PHE A 457 6.42 -2.31 -26.56
CA PHE A 457 6.12 -3.64 -27.08
C PHE A 457 5.54 -4.56 -26.00
N HIS A 458 4.30 -5.00 -26.19
CA HIS A 458 3.64 -5.96 -25.30
C HIS A 458 3.70 -7.37 -25.89
N ARG A 459 4.63 -8.18 -25.35
CA ARG A 459 4.89 -9.54 -25.84
C ARG A 459 3.66 -10.45 -25.81
N ASP A 460 2.80 -10.33 -24.81
CA ASP A 460 1.67 -11.25 -24.67
C ASP A 460 0.58 -10.97 -25.69
N TYR A 461 0.27 -9.71 -25.97
CA TYR A 461 -0.63 -9.33 -27.06
C TYR A 461 -0.05 -9.75 -28.43
N TYR A 462 1.25 -9.61 -28.64
CA TYR A 462 1.90 -10.09 -29.86
C TYR A 462 1.73 -11.60 -30.07
N LYS A 463 1.93 -12.40 -29.01
CA LYS A 463 1.72 -13.85 -29.07
C LYS A 463 0.26 -14.21 -29.34
N GLN A 464 -0.68 -13.50 -28.72
CA GLN A 464 -2.10 -13.69 -28.98
C GLN A 464 -2.44 -13.39 -30.44
N TRP A 465 -1.93 -12.27 -30.98
CA TRP A 465 -2.10 -11.90 -32.38
C TRP A 465 -1.56 -13.00 -33.31
N LYS A 466 -0.32 -13.44 -33.08
CA LYS A 466 0.32 -14.55 -33.81
C LYS A 466 -0.48 -15.85 -33.76
N ALA A 467 -1.01 -16.20 -32.59
CA ALA A 467 -1.78 -17.42 -32.39
C ALA A 467 -3.12 -17.44 -33.16
N THR A 468 -3.61 -16.29 -33.64
CA THR A 468 -4.81 -16.24 -34.49
C THR A 468 -4.56 -16.64 -35.95
N TYR A 469 -3.32 -16.87 -36.36
CA TYR A 469 -2.96 -17.27 -37.72
C TYR A 469 -2.33 -18.66 -37.75
N PRO A 470 -2.60 -19.47 -38.79
CA PRO A 470 -1.76 -20.62 -39.13
C PRO A 470 -0.31 -20.18 -39.37
N ALA A 471 0.65 -21.07 -39.08
CA ALA A 471 2.08 -20.77 -39.25
C ALA A 471 2.44 -20.38 -40.71
N GLU A 472 1.75 -20.97 -41.69
CA GLU A 472 1.94 -20.70 -43.12
C GLU A 472 1.50 -19.28 -43.52
N GLU A 473 0.46 -18.75 -42.89
CA GLU A 473 -0.06 -17.41 -43.15
C GLU A 473 0.68 -16.34 -42.35
N TRP A 474 1.09 -16.66 -41.13
CA TRP A 474 1.72 -15.72 -40.20
C TRP A 474 2.94 -15.04 -40.82
N GLN A 475 3.77 -15.80 -41.55
CA GLN A 475 4.96 -15.26 -42.19
C GLN A 475 4.64 -14.09 -43.11
N ALA A 476 3.61 -14.21 -43.95
CA ALA A 476 3.20 -13.14 -44.86
C ALA A 476 2.64 -11.93 -44.10
N VAL A 477 1.87 -12.19 -43.04
CA VAL A 477 1.25 -11.14 -42.20
C VAL A 477 2.31 -10.29 -41.50
N ILE A 478 3.28 -10.93 -40.86
CA ILE A 478 4.31 -10.20 -40.11
C ILE A 478 5.28 -9.45 -41.04
N GLU A 479 5.62 -10.04 -42.20
CA GLU A 479 6.46 -9.37 -43.19
C GLU A 479 5.77 -8.14 -43.78
N ASN A 480 4.46 -8.22 -44.07
CA ASN A 480 3.69 -7.06 -44.50
C ASN A 480 3.69 -5.96 -43.43
N TYR A 481 3.47 -6.31 -42.16
CA TYR A 481 3.49 -5.35 -41.06
C TYR A 481 4.88 -4.69 -40.88
N ILE A 482 5.96 -5.47 -40.99
CA ILE A 482 7.34 -4.95 -40.96
C ILE A 482 7.55 -3.95 -42.09
N GLN A 483 7.13 -4.29 -43.31
CA GLN A 483 7.28 -3.43 -44.47
C GLN A 483 6.49 -2.11 -44.32
N GLU A 484 5.23 -2.18 -43.92
CA GLU A 484 4.39 -1.01 -43.63
C GLU A 484 5.04 -0.11 -42.56
N THR A 485 5.56 -0.71 -41.49
CA THR A 485 6.26 0.01 -40.41
C THR A 485 7.52 0.71 -40.92
N ILE A 486 8.33 0.04 -41.74
CA ILE A 486 9.53 0.63 -42.36
C ILE A 486 9.15 1.82 -43.23
N GLU A 487 8.13 1.68 -44.07
CA GLU A 487 7.67 2.73 -44.98
C GLU A 487 7.14 3.95 -44.22
N GLU A 488 6.33 3.73 -43.19
CA GLU A 488 5.76 4.78 -42.36
C GLU A 488 6.85 5.57 -41.63
N ILE A 489 7.73 4.89 -40.90
CA ILE A 489 8.82 5.53 -40.14
C ILE A 489 9.77 6.27 -41.10
N THR A 490 10.13 5.65 -42.22
CA THR A 490 11.01 6.27 -43.22
C THR A 490 10.35 7.50 -43.83
N ARG A 491 9.05 7.47 -44.13
CA ARG A 491 8.29 8.60 -44.66
C ARG A 491 8.26 9.76 -43.66
N ASN A 492 7.99 9.48 -42.39
CA ASN A 492 7.95 10.48 -41.32
C ASN A 492 9.33 11.10 -41.09
N TRP A 493 10.38 10.28 -41.02
CA TRP A 493 11.77 10.72 -40.94
C TRP A 493 12.21 11.60 -42.13
N LYS A 494 11.73 11.30 -43.35
CA LYS A 494 11.97 12.12 -44.56
C LYS A 494 11.27 13.48 -44.52
N LYS A 495 10.18 13.64 -43.76
CA LYS A 495 9.49 14.94 -43.61
C LYS A 495 10.22 15.88 -42.65
N GLN A 496 10.99 15.34 -41.70
CA GLN A 496 11.67 16.10 -40.64
C GLN A 496 13.01 16.75 -41.08
N LYS A 497 13.21 17.03 -42.39
CA LYS A 497 14.52 17.43 -42.96
C LYS A 497 15.21 18.62 -42.27
N ASN A 498 14.45 19.53 -41.66
CA ASN A 498 14.98 20.73 -41.00
C ASN A 498 14.94 20.63 -39.45
N ASN A 499 14.65 19.46 -38.89
CA ASN A 499 14.65 19.27 -37.44
C ASN A 499 16.08 19.00 -36.96
N TYR A 500 16.55 19.83 -36.02
CA TYR A 500 17.87 19.71 -35.40
C TYR A 500 18.08 18.35 -34.70
N TRP A 501 17.02 17.77 -34.14
CA TRP A 501 17.06 16.50 -33.39
C TRP A 501 16.82 15.26 -34.26
N ARG A 502 16.90 15.40 -35.58
CA ARG A 502 16.66 14.28 -36.50
C ARG A 502 17.81 13.27 -36.45
N PRO A 503 17.54 11.97 -36.24
CA PRO A 503 18.59 10.96 -36.32
C PRO A 503 19.12 10.81 -37.75
N ASP A 504 20.39 10.41 -37.88
CA ASP A 504 21.07 10.23 -39.18
C ASP A 504 20.42 9.15 -40.05
N TYR A 505 19.69 8.22 -39.42
CA TYR A 505 18.95 7.14 -40.05
C TYR A 505 17.51 7.08 -39.53
N PRO A 506 16.56 6.49 -40.28
CA PRO A 506 15.22 6.23 -39.77
C PRO A 506 15.29 5.41 -38.46
N PRO A 507 14.60 5.83 -37.37
CA PRO A 507 14.67 5.18 -36.06
C PRO A 507 13.83 3.88 -36.05
N LEU A 508 14.28 2.88 -36.79
CA LEU A 508 13.58 1.61 -36.98
C LEU A 508 13.80 0.62 -35.84
N LEU A 509 14.92 0.74 -35.12
CA LEU A 509 15.33 -0.27 -34.14
C LEU A 509 14.33 -0.42 -33.02
N GLU A 510 13.84 0.68 -32.46
CA GLU A 510 12.88 0.65 -31.34
C GLU A 510 11.61 -0.14 -31.66
N LYS A 511 11.03 0.06 -32.86
CA LYS A 511 9.79 -0.61 -33.27
C LYS A 511 10.01 -2.02 -33.79
N LEU A 512 11.11 -2.28 -34.52
CA LEU A 512 11.32 -3.57 -35.19
C LEU A 512 12.11 -4.57 -34.37
N ALA A 513 12.99 -4.14 -33.47
CA ALA A 513 13.82 -5.07 -32.71
C ALA A 513 13.03 -6.07 -31.85
N PRO A 514 11.93 -5.69 -31.18
CA PRO A 514 11.10 -6.67 -30.47
C PRO A 514 10.50 -7.72 -31.40
N ILE A 515 10.06 -7.33 -32.60
CA ILE A 515 9.55 -8.23 -33.63
C ILE A 515 10.65 -9.20 -34.07
N TYR A 516 11.81 -8.68 -34.46
CA TYR A 516 12.94 -9.49 -34.91
C TYR A 516 13.44 -10.44 -33.82
N THR A 517 13.30 -10.06 -32.55
CA THR A 517 13.62 -10.93 -31.42
C THR A 517 12.59 -12.06 -31.27
N GLN A 518 11.29 -11.78 -31.41
CA GLN A 518 10.25 -12.82 -31.31
C GLN A 518 10.29 -13.78 -32.52
N GLU A 519 10.54 -13.25 -33.72
CA GLU A 519 10.59 -14.03 -34.97
C GLU A 519 11.98 -14.59 -35.29
N GLN A 520 12.98 -14.27 -34.46
CA GLN A 520 14.38 -14.73 -34.60
C GLN A 520 15.08 -14.25 -35.88
N TYR A 521 14.75 -13.05 -36.37
CA TYR A 521 15.39 -12.41 -37.53
C TYR A 521 16.70 -11.74 -37.12
N TRP A 522 17.69 -12.54 -36.71
CA TRP A 522 18.93 -12.06 -36.11
C TRP A 522 19.78 -11.21 -37.07
N ASP A 523 19.85 -11.57 -38.35
CA ASP A 523 20.59 -10.79 -39.36
C ASP A 523 20.01 -9.39 -39.51
N ARG A 524 18.68 -9.28 -39.64
CA ARG A 524 17.98 -7.99 -39.76
C ARG A 524 18.10 -7.15 -38.48
N LEU A 525 18.12 -7.79 -37.31
CA LEU A 525 18.36 -7.11 -36.04
C LEU A 525 19.78 -6.53 -35.98
N LEU A 526 20.78 -7.31 -36.40
CA LEU A 526 22.17 -6.86 -36.46
C LEU A 526 22.30 -5.61 -37.35
N GLU A 527 21.71 -5.61 -38.54
CA GLU A 527 21.76 -4.45 -39.45
C GLU A 527 21.22 -3.16 -38.81
N LEU A 528 20.15 -3.25 -38.01
CA LEU A 528 19.60 -2.07 -37.32
C LEU A 528 20.49 -1.60 -36.18
N VAL A 529 21.05 -2.52 -35.39
CA VAL A 529 21.97 -2.21 -34.30
C VAL A 529 23.25 -1.55 -34.84
N GLN A 530 23.77 -2.05 -35.97
CA GLN A 530 24.95 -1.50 -36.64
C GLN A 530 24.73 -0.06 -37.15
N LYS A 531 23.50 0.30 -37.53
CA LYS A 531 23.17 1.66 -38.00
C LYS A 531 23.12 2.68 -36.88
N GLU A 532 22.68 2.30 -35.68
CA GLU A 532 22.64 3.20 -34.53
C GLU A 532 24.00 3.30 -33.81
N ASN A 533 24.73 2.18 -33.73
CA ASN A 533 26.11 2.06 -33.21
C ASN A 533 26.43 2.88 -31.94
N LYS A 534 25.50 2.95 -30.98
CA LYS A 534 25.72 3.52 -29.64
C LYS A 534 26.00 2.40 -28.65
N LEU A 535 26.91 2.63 -27.70
CA LEU A 535 27.28 1.61 -26.70
C LEU A 535 26.06 1.05 -25.95
N GLY A 536 25.15 1.92 -25.51
CA GLY A 536 23.91 1.53 -24.84
C GLY A 536 23.03 0.61 -25.69
N THR A 537 22.85 0.94 -26.98
CA THR A 537 22.11 0.14 -27.95
C THR A 537 22.77 -1.23 -28.15
N THR A 538 24.08 -1.27 -28.43
CA THR A 538 24.83 -2.51 -28.65
C THR A 538 24.75 -3.44 -27.43
N LEU A 539 24.84 -2.87 -26.22
CA LEU A 539 24.69 -3.62 -24.96
C LEU A 539 23.28 -4.17 -24.76
N GLY A 540 22.24 -3.40 -25.10
CA GLY A 540 20.84 -3.82 -24.99
C GLY A 540 20.55 -5.12 -25.75
N TYR A 541 21.20 -5.33 -26.90
CA TYR A 541 21.01 -6.51 -27.74
C TYR A 541 22.12 -7.57 -27.61
N HIS A 542 23.08 -7.38 -26.71
CA HIS A 542 24.24 -8.27 -26.53
C HIS A 542 23.83 -9.74 -26.34
N ALA A 543 22.85 -10.00 -25.47
CA ALA A 543 22.40 -11.35 -25.15
C ALA A 543 21.88 -12.12 -26.37
N TYR A 544 21.32 -11.40 -27.35
CA TYR A 544 20.79 -11.98 -28.57
C TYR A 544 21.86 -12.16 -29.65
N LEU A 545 22.71 -11.15 -29.85
CA LEU A 545 23.55 -11.06 -31.05
C LEU A 545 25.03 -11.40 -30.82
N ALA A 546 25.61 -11.17 -29.64
CA ALA A 546 27.06 -11.28 -29.44
C ALA A 546 27.61 -12.71 -29.72
N LYS A 547 26.84 -13.74 -29.35
CA LYS A 547 27.21 -15.14 -29.62
C LYS A 547 27.01 -15.56 -31.08
N ARG A 548 26.12 -14.88 -31.79
CA ARG A 548 25.75 -15.20 -33.19
C ARG A 548 26.64 -14.48 -34.19
N PHE A 549 27.04 -13.24 -33.88
CA PHE A 549 27.84 -12.36 -34.73
C PHE A 549 29.05 -11.79 -33.97
N PRO A 550 29.95 -12.63 -33.45
CA PRO A 550 31.02 -12.20 -32.55
C PRO A 550 32.01 -11.23 -33.22
N THR A 551 32.24 -11.36 -34.53
CA THR A 551 33.16 -10.49 -35.27
C THR A 551 32.55 -9.11 -35.48
N GLU A 552 31.30 -9.06 -35.89
CA GLU A 552 30.54 -7.85 -36.16
C GLU A 552 30.27 -7.07 -34.87
N TYR A 553 29.92 -7.77 -33.78
CA TYR A 553 29.72 -7.14 -32.48
C TYR A 553 31.00 -6.60 -31.87
N LEU A 554 32.13 -7.30 -32.04
CA LEU A 554 33.43 -6.78 -31.63
C LEU A 554 33.72 -5.47 -32.35
N ALA A 555 33.47 -5.40 -33.66
CA ALA A 555 33.68 -4.18 -34.44
C ALA A 555 32.82 -2.98 -33.97
N LEU A 556 31.63 -3.24 -33.40
CA LEU A 556 30.81 -2.20 -32.75
C LEU A 556 31.37 -1.80 -31.37
N TYR A 557 31.85 -2.77 -30.58
CA TYR A 557 32.33 -2.50 -29.23
C TYR A 557 33.62 -1.70 -29.18
N LEU A 558 34.57 -1.97 -30.06
CA LEU A 558 35.89 -1.34 -30.01
C LEU A 558 35.81 0.20 -30.04
N PRO A 559 35.22 0.86 -31.07
CA PRO A 559 35.10 2.31 -31.09
C PRO A 559 34.20 2.85 -29.97
N ALA A 560 33.14 2.10 -29.60
CA ALA A 560 32.21 2.52 -28.57
C ALA A 560 32.83 2.54 -27.16
N PHE A 561 33.72 1.60 -26.85
CA PHE A 561 34.47 1.57 -25.59
C PHE A 561 35.50 2.69 -25.52
N GLU A 562 36.18 2.98 -26.62
CA GLU A 562 37.13 4.10 -26.69
C GLU A 562 36.41 5.44 -26.46
N GLN A 563 35.31 5.69 -27.16
CA GLN A 563 34.51 6.90 -26.99
C GLN A 563 33.97 7.04 -25.56
N TYR A 564 33.33 6.00 -25.02
CA TYR A 564 32.80 6.03 -23.66
C TYR A 564 33.90 6.29 -22.62
N GLY A 565 35.08 5.71 -22.81
CA GLY A 565 36.23 5.94 -21.93
C GLY A 565 36.75 7.38 -21.96
N GLN A 566 36.70 8.04 -23.11
CA GLN A 566 37.10 9.45 -23.25
C GLN A 566 36.09 10.42 -22.60
N GLU A 567 34.80 10.13 -22.74
CA GLU A 567 33.71 10.97 -22.23
C GLU A 567 33.47 10.78 -20.72
N ALA A 568 33.75 9.58 -20.18
CA ALA A 568 33.49 9.26 -18.79
C ALA A 568 34.25 10.20 -17.82
N ASN A 569 33.58 10.65 -16.75
CA ASN A 569 34.10 11.62 -15.80
C ASN A 569 34.05 11.17 -14.33
N GLY A 570 33.37 10.06 -14.02
CA GLY A 570 33.17 9.56 -12.65
C GLY A 570 33.61 8.11 -12.42
N ARG A 571 33.88 7.75 -11.15
CA ARG A 571 34.27 6.37 -10.78
C ARG A 571 33.22 5.32 -11.16
N SER A 572 31.94 5.65 -11.03
CA SER A 572 30.81 4.78 -11.43
C SER A 572 30.83 4.46 -12.93
N GLU A 573 31.16 5.44 -13.76
CA GLU A 573 31.25 5.29 -15.22
C GLU A 573 32.47 4.45 -15.62
N TYR A 574 33.64 4.67 -15.00
CA TYR A 574 34.82 3.82 -15.23
C TYR A 574 34.58 2.36 -14.85
N ALA A 575 33.93 2.13 -13.69
CA ALA A 575 33.56 0.78 -13.26
C ALA A 575 32.56 0.13 -14.24
N THR A 576 31.66 0.94 -14.79
CA THR A 576 30.69 0.50 -15.81
C THR A 576 31.38 0.11 -17.12
N LEU A 577 32.32 0.91 -17.61
CA LEU A 577 33.13 0.58 -18.78
C LEU A 577 33.92 -0.72 -18.57
N ALA A 578 34.62 -0.85 -17.44
CA ALA A 578 35.40 -2.04 -17.13
C ALA A 578 34.54 -3.30 -17.07
N ARG A 579 33.34 -3.21 -16.47
CA ARG A 579 32.35 -4.29 -16.44
C ARG A 579 31.88 -4.69 -17.84
N TYR A 580 31.62 -3.73 -18.72
CA TYR A 580 31.21 -4.02 -20.10
C TYR A 580 32.34 -4.62 -20.94
N MET A 581 33.57 -4.11 -20.80
CA MET A 581 34.75 -4.71 -21.44
C MET A 581 34.93 -6.16 -21.01
N LYS A 582 34.84 -6.47 -19.71
CA LYS A 582 34.91 -7.84 -19.19
C LYS A 582 33.86 -8.76 -19.77
N LYS A 583 32.60 -8.31 -19.81
CA LYS A 583 31.51 -9.07 -20.41
C LYS A 583 31.78 -9.35 -21.89
N ALA A 584 32.17 -8.33 -22.66
CA ALA A 584 32.50 -8.49 -24.07
C ALA A 584 33.67 -9.47 -24.28
N MET A 585 34.72 -9.44 -23.46
CA MET A 585 35.82 -10.42 -23.54
C MET A 585 35.39 -11.85 -23.18
N GLN A 586 34.47 -12.00 -22.24
CA GLN A 586 33.94 -13.30 -21.83
C GLN A 586 33.09 -13.92 -22.96
N ASP A 587 32.19 -13.12 -23.55
CA ASP A 587 31.25 -13.59 -24.56
C ASP A 587 31.86 -13.58 -25.99
N ILE A 588 32.94 -12.82 -26.23
CA ILE A 588 33.68 -12.73 -27.50
C ILE A 588 35.19 -12.91 -27.23
N PRO A 589 35.67 -14.15 -26.98
CA PRO A 589 37.06 -14.40 -26.60
C PRO A 589 38.11 -13.92 -27.61
N GLN A 590 37.77 -13.95 -28.91
CA GLN A 590 38.62 -13.48 -30.00
C GLN A 590 38.90 -11.97 -29.99
N GLY A 591 38.13 -11.19 -29.21
CA GLY A 591 38.31 -9.75 -29.06
C GLY A 591 39.13 -9.32 -27.84
N LYS A 592 39.60 -10.28 -27.04
CA LYS A 592 40.23 -10.00 -25.75
C LYS A 592 41.43 -9.07 -25.86
N GLU A 593 42.37 -9.35 -26.76
CA GLU A 593 43.57 -8.54 -26.95
C GLU A 593 43.25 -7.12 -27.42
N GLN A 594 42.30 -6.96 -28.36
CA GLN A 594 41.88 -5.64 -28.83
C GLN A 594 41.21 -4.82 -27.71
N ILE A 595 40.37 -5.44 -26.89
CA ILE A 595 39.72 -4.76 -25.75
C ILE A 595 40.74 -4.37 -24.68
N GLN A 596 41.69 -5.25 -24.35
CA GLN A 596 42.78 -4.92 -23.42
C GLN A 596 43.69 -3.82 -23.96
N HIS A 597 43.91 -3.77 -25.28
CA HIS A 597 44.64 -2.67 -25.91
C HIS A 597 43.93 -1.33 -25.71
N ILE A 598 42.61 -1.26 -25.89
CA ILE A 598 41.83 -0.04 -25.62
C ILE A 598 41.94 0.36 -24.14
N ALA A 599 41.83 -0.57 -23.21
CA ALA A 599 41.99 -0.29 -21.78
C ALA A 599 43.38 0.31 -21.48
N ARG A 600 44.46 -0.25 -22.05
CA ARG A 600 45.83 0.30 -21.93
C ARG A 600 45.94 1.69 -22.56
N SER A 601 45.33 1.91 -23.73
CA SER A 601 45.34 3.20 -24.43
C SER A 601 44.66 4.30 -23.59
N LEU A 602 43.46 4.03 -23.07
CA LEU A 602 42.74 4.96 -22.18
C LEU A 602 43.53 5.26 -20.90
N MET A 603 44.16 4.24 -20.30
CA MET A 603 45.04 4.43 -19.14
C MET A 603 46.25 5.33 -19.47
N ALA A 604 46.85 5.18 -20.65
CA ALA A 604 47.97 6.02 -21.10
C ALA A 604 47.54 7.46 -21.42
N GLN A 605 46.34 7.65 -21.99
CA GLN A 605 45.77 8.95 -22.32
C GLN A 605 45.40 9.76 -21.06
N PHE A 606 44.93 9.09 -20.00
CA PHE A 606 44.46 9.73 -18.77
C PHE A 606 45.23 9.31 -17.49
N PRO A 607 46.54 9.61 -17.39
CA PRO A 607 47.38 9.17 -16.27
C PRO A 607 47.02 9.84 -14.94
N ARG A 608 46.36 11.00 -14.96
CA ARG A 608 45.96 11.78 -13.78
C ARG A 608 44.58 11.41 -13.22
N ARG A 609 43.94 10.33 -13.72
CA ARG A 609 42.62 9.86 -13.26
C ARG A 609 42.77 8.55 -12.46
N PRO A 610 43.12 8.58 -11.16
CA PRO A 610 43.46 7.38 -10.39
C PRO A 610 42.30 6.35 -10.33
N ALA A 611 41.06 6.82 -10.24
CA ALA A 611 39.89 5.95 -10.27
C ALA A 611 39.73 5.20 -11.61
N MET A 612 40.01 5.85 -12.75
CA MET A 612 39.99 5.19 -14.06
C MET A 612 41.08 4.13 -14.16
N GLN A 613 42.29 4.43 -13.67
CA GLN A 613 43.41 3.49 -13.65
C GLN A 613 43.07 2.23 -12.84
N GLU A 614 42.47 2.40 -11.66
CA GLU A 614 42.05 1.29 -10.80
C GLU A 614 41.01 0.40 -11.48
N GLU A 615 39.95 1.00 -12.05
CA GLU A 615 38.87 0.24 -12.68
C GLU A 615 39.32 -0.45 -13.97
N LEU A 616 40.07 0.21 -14.85
CA LEU A 616 40.55 -0.37 -16.11
C LEU A 616 41.65 -1.43 -15.89
N ARG A 617 42.45 -1.33 -14.82
CA ARG A 617 43.43 -2.38 -14.47
C ARG A 617 42.74 -3.72 -14.17
N LYS A 618 41.47 -3.72 -13.76
CA LYS A 618 40.69 -4.95 -13.56
C LYS A 618 40.39 -5.68 -14.87
N VAL A 619 40.47 -5.01 -16.03
CA VAL A 619 40.19 -5.54 -17.38
C VAL A 619 41.41 -6.26 -17.98
N LEU A 620 42.61 -5.86 -17.56
CA LEU A 620 43.87 -6.50 -17.92
C LEU A 620 44.02 -7.82 -17.16
#